data_AF-A0A2D6MLV6-F1
#
_entry.id   AF-A0A2D6MLV6-F1
#
_cell.length_a   1.000
_cell.length_b   1.000
_cell.length_c   1.000
_cell.angle_alpha   90.00
_cell.angle_beta   90.00
_cell.angle_gamma   90.00
#
_symmetry.space_group_name_H-M   'P 1'
#
loop_
_entity.id
_entity.type
_entity.pdbx_description
1 polymer ?
#
loop_
_entity_poly.entity_id
_entity_poly.type
_entity_poly.pdbx_seq_one_letter_code
_entity_poly.pdbx_strand_id
1 'polypeptide(L)'
;MGNVFQNLTIINTGLSDLMIEIFHYSDFDLGGTAGNDSAVLVGNPDGIQIDVSDPTETAPMIGYGADAYEVNRYSRLLRDLTDGNVDDMDNSGLPFTNRDFTGGFQWSATIGVGQRGEFLTQFGSNAPLLDPSVTAIPEPGVGLLVGLGLMRLARRPRSA
;
A
#
# COMPACT_ATOMS: atom_id res chain seq x y z
N MET A 1 3.57 14.04 -3.42
CA MET A 1 2.47 13.58 -2.56
C MET A 1 1.53 12.78 -3.43
N GLY A 2 1.05 11.63 -2.96
CA GLY A 2 0.20 10.76 -3.78
C GLY A 2 -0.19 9.49 -3.06
N ASN A 3 -1.00 8.68 -3.75
CA ASN A 3 -1.47 7.40 -3.26
C ASN A 3 -1.02 6.30 -4.22
N VAL A 4 -0.60 5.17 -3.67
CA VAL A 4 -0.31 3.94 -4.40
C VAL A 4 -1.26 2.87 -3.91
N PHE A 5 -1.98 2.25 -4.83
CA PHE A 5 -2.77 1.05 -4.57
C PHE A 5 -2.06 -0.16 -5.15
N GLN A 6 -1.96 -1.24 -4.37
CA GLN A 6 -1.48 -2.53 -4.83
C GLN A 6 -2.57 -3.57 -4.62
N ASN A 7 -3.07 -4.15 -5.72
CA ASN A 7 -4.04 -5.23 -5.68
C ASN A 7 -3.39 -6.52 -6.20
N LEU A 8 -3.33 -7.56 -5.37
CA LEU A 8 -2.93 -8.90 -5.76
C LEU A 8 -4.18 -9.73 -6.02
N THR A 9 -4.29 -10.28 -7.23
CA THR A 9 -5.35 -11.24 -7.58
C THR A 9 -4.77 -12.64 -7.73
N ILE A 10 -5.36 -13.61 -7.03
CA ILE A 10 -5.02 -15.02 -7.15
C ILE A 10 -6.25 -15.75 -7.69
N ILE A 11 -6.07 -16.58 -8.72
CA ILE A 11 -7.14 -17.39 -9.32
C ILE A 11 -6.86 -18.86 -9.02
N ASN A 12 -7.82 -19.55 -8.42
CA ASN A 12 -7.72 -20.99 -8.21
C ASN A 12 -8.14 -21.74 -9.47
N THR A 13 -7.15 -22.20 -10.25
CA THR A 13 -7.36 -23.03 -11.44
C THR A 13 -7.30 -24.54 -11.16
N GLY A 14 -7.24 -24.93 -9.89
CA GLY A 14 -7.14 -26.32 -9.45
C GLY A 14 -8.48 -27.06 -9.48
N LEU A 15 -8.50 -28.24 -8.85
CA LEU A 15 -9.68 -29.09 -8.73
C LEU A 15 -10.22 -29.18 -7.28
N SER A 16 -9.58 -28.47 -6.34
CA SER A 16 -9.98 -28.36 -4.94
C SER A 16 -9.84 -26.92 -4.46
N ASP A 17 -10.50 -26.59 -3.35
CA ASP A 17 -10.33 -25.30 -2.71
C ASP A 17 -8.87 -25.05 -2.34
N LEU A 18 -8.45 -23.80 -2.48
CA LEU A 18 -7.09 -23.36 -2.20
C LEU A 18 -7.12 -22.52 -0.91
N MET A 19 -6.53 -23.05 0.16
CA MET A 19 -6.27 -22.30 1.40
C MET A 19 -4.91 -21.61 1.27
N ILE A 20 -4.87 -20.30 1.47
CA ILE A 20 -3.66 -19.49 1.38
C ILE A 20 -3.54 -18.51 2.54
N GLU A 21 -2.31 -18.32 2.97
CA GLU A 21 -1.90 -17.20 3.81
C GLU A 21 -1.12 -16.22 2.92
N ILE A 22 -1.56 -14.96 2.91
CA ILE A 22 -0.94 -13.88 2.15
C ILE A 22 -0.36 -12.87 3.11
N PHE A 23 0.89 -12.49 2.86
CA PHE A 23 1.60 -11.50 3.65
C PHE A 23 2.04 -10.36 2.74
N HIS A 24 1.79 -9.13 3.16
CA HIS A 24 2.32 -7.92 2.53
C HIS A 24 3.19 -7.19 3.55
N TYR A 25 4.42 -6.85 3.16
CA TYR A 25 5.36 -6.13 4.01
C TYR A 25 5.83 -4.84 3.33
N SER A 26 6.01 -3.81 4.14
CA SER A 26 6.47 -2.49 3.73
C SER A 26 7.51 -1.98 4.71
N ASP A 27 8.58 -1.42 4.15
CA ASP A 27 9.71 -0.84 4.87
C ASP A 27 9.82 0.62 4.41
N PHE A 28 9.75 1.56 5.34
CA PHE A 28 9.72 2.99 5.02
C PHE A 28 10.91 3.73 5.61
N ASP A 29 11.64 4.41 4.73
CA ASP A 29 12.62 5.44 5.07
C ASP A 29 11.99 6.84 4.89
N LEU A 30 11.13 7.30 5.81
CA LEU A 30 10.55 8.64 5.68
C LEU A 30 11.60 9.72 5.95
N GLY A 31 11.48 10.85 5.24
CA GLY A 31 12.46 11.95 5.31
C GLY A 31 13.87 11.56 4.87
N GLY A 32 14.05 10.37 4.25
CA GLY A 32 15.34 9.82 3.87
C GLY A 32 16.19 9.31 5.04
N THR A 33 15.57 9.03 6.20
CA THR A 33 16.26 8.46 7.36
C THR A 33 15.46 7.39 8.07
N ALA A 34 16.03 6.20 8.22
CA ALA A 34 15.52 5.10 9.06
C ALA A 34 15.44 5.40 10.58
N GLY A 35 15.74 6.61 11.03
CA GLY A 35 16.01 6.89 12.45
C GLY A 35 14.82 7.41 13.25
N ASN A 36 13.83 7.98 12.58
CA ASN A 36 12.84 8.86 13.21
C ASN A 36 11.40 8.49 12.89
N ASP A 37 11.17 7.34 12.25
CA ASP A 37 9.82 6.90 11.94
C ASP A 37 9.10 6.48 13.22
N SER A 38 7.83 6.83 13.26
CA SER A 38 6.89 6.49 14.30
C SER A 38 5.60 6.01 13.66
N ALA A 39 4.99 4.99 14.24
CA ALA A 39 3.77 4.42 13.73
C ALA A 39 2.76 4.16 14.84
N VAL A 40 1.48 4.34 14.51
CA VAL A 40 0.36 4.06 15.41
C VAL A 40 -0.73 3.30 14.67
N LEU A 41 -1.43 2.42 15.39
CA LEU A 41 -2.63 1.76 14.88
C LEU A 41 -3.79 2.75 14.93
N VAL A 42 -4.51 2.89 13.82
CA VAL A 42 -5.69 3.76 13.72
C VAL A 42 -6.91 2.91 13.37
N GLY A 43 -8.05 3.22 13.99
CA GLY A 43 -9.30 2.52 13.71
C GLY A 43 -9.81 2.83 12.30
N ASN A 44 -10.00 1.79 11.48
CA ASN A 44 -10.58 1.90 10.15
C ASN A 44 -11.61 0.76 9.94
N PRO A 45 -12.83 1.04 9.48
CA PRO A 45 -13.85 0.01 9.29
C PRO A 45 -13.55 -0.96 8.14
N ASP A 46 -12.70 -0.57 7.19
CA ASP A 46 -12.44 -1.32 5.95
C ASP A 46 -11.18 -2.19 6.03
N GLY A 47 -10.43 -2.14 7.14
CA GLY A 47 -9.21 -2.93 7.32
C GLY A 47 -8.33 -2.43 8.45
N ILE A 48 -7.05 -2.85 8.42
CA ILE A 48 -6.06 -2.45 9.41
C ILE A 48 -5.28 -1.26 8.87
N GLN A 49 -5.39 -0.10 9.53
CA GLN A 49 -4.67 1.11 9.16
C GLN A 49 -3.53 1.41 10.14
N ILE A 50 -2.35 1.66 9.60
CA ILE A 50 -1.15 2.07 10.33
C ILE A 50 -0.74 3.44 9.82
N ASP A 51 -0.77 4.44 10.69
CA ASP A 51 -0.29 5.78 10.35
C ASP A 51 1.19 5.87 10.69
N VAL A 52 2.04 5.90 9.66
CA VAL A 52 3.49 6.09 9.79
C VAL A 52 3.83 7.55 9.54
N SER A 53 4.79 8.07 10.30
CA SER A 53 5.23 9.46 10.21
C SER A 53 6.65 9.64 10.72
N ASP A 54 7.32 10.66 10.21
CA ASP A 54 8.46 11.30 10.86
C ASP A 54 8.08 12.76 11.21
N PRO A 55 9.00 13.61 11.73
CA PRO A 55 8.69 15.00 12.04
C PRO A 55 8.24 15.88 10.85
N THR A 56 8.45 15.44 9.61
CA THR A 56 8.27 16.23 8.38
C THR A 56 7.34 15.60 7.34
N GLU A 57 7.15 14.29 7.38
CA GLU A 57 6.48 13.48 6.38
C GLU A 57 5.55 12.44 7.00
N THR A 58 4.52 12.05 6.25
CA THR A 58 3.59 10.98 6.63
C THR A 58 3.48 9.94 5.53
N ALA A 59 3.31 8.68 5.94
CA ALA A 59 3.01 7.58 5.04
C ALA A 59 2.00 6.61 5.66
N PRO A 60 0.70 6.98 5.73
CA PRO A 60 -0.31 6.06 6.20
C PRO A 60 -0.42 4.87 5.24
N MET A 61 -0.63 3.68 5.79
CA MET A 61 -0.85 2.46 5.04
C MET A 61 -2.07 1.70 5.55
N ILE A 62 -2.77 1.00 4.66
CA ILE A 62 -3.92 0.17 5.01
C ILE A 62 -3.88 -1.16 4.27
N GLY A 63 -4.13 -2.25 5.00
CA GLY A 63 -4.44 -3.57 4.47
C GLY A 63 -5.94 -3.79 4.53
N TYR A 64 -6.62 -3.67 3.39
CA TYR A 64 -8.07 -3.80 3.33
C TYR A 64 -8.48 -5.24 3.58
N GLY A 65 -9.38 -5.44 4.55
CA GLY A 65 -9.81 -6.78 4.97
C GLY A 65 -8.70 -7.67 5.53
N ALA A 66 -7.55 -7.11 5.95
CA ALA A 66 -6.49 -7.87 6.59
C ALA A 66 -6.94 -8.40 7.96
N ASP A 67 -6.49 -9.60 8.30
CA ASP A 67 -6.83 -10.31 9.54
C ASP A 67 -5.85 -10.00 10.68
N ALA A 68 -4.59 -9.72 10.34
CA ALA A 68 -3.55 -9.42 11.29
C ALA A 68 -2.49 -8.45 10.74
N TYR A 69 -1.71 -7.88 11.66
CA TYR A 69 -0.56 -7.04 11.35
C TYR A 69 0.62 -7.35 12.27
N GLU A 70 1.81 -6.96 11.84
CA GLU A 70 2.99 -6.88 12.72
C GLU A 70 3.82 -5.66 12.33
N VAL A 71 4.37 -4.97 13.33
CA VAL A 71 5.38 -3.93 13.13
C VAL A 71 6.66 -4.29 13.88
N ASN A 72 7.78 -4.32 13.17
CA ASN A 72 9.06 -4.70 13.75
C ASN A 72 10.22 -3.99 13.05
N ARG A 73 11.44 -4.35 13.44
CA ARG A 73 12.63 -3.97 12.66
C ARG A 73 12.82 -4.95 11.50
N TYR A 74 13.22 -4.44 10.34
CA TYR A 74 13.52 -5.19 9.13
C TYR A 74 14.21 -6.54 9.37
N SER A 75 15.29 -6.55 10.15
CA SER A 75 16.12 -7.75 10.36
C SER A 75 15.38 -8.93 11.01
N ARG A 76 14.33 -8.66 11.79
CA ARG A 76 13.56 -9.70 12.48
C ARG A 76 12.48 -10.26 11.57
N LEU A 77 11.79 -9.38 10.88
CA LEU A 77 10.71 -9.72 9.96
C LEU A 77 11.23 -10.46 8.70
N LEU A 78 12.43 -10.10 8.21
CA LEU A 78 13.11 -10.87 7.16
C LEU A 78 13.46 -12.29 7.60
N ARG A 79 13.84 -12.49 8.87
CA ARG A 79 14.17 -13.81 9.40
C ARG A 79 12.94 -14.69 9.43
N ASP A 80 11.83 -14.15 9.92
CA ASP A 80 10.55 -14.88 10.05
C ASP A 80 10.00 -15.23 8.64
N LEU A 81 10.31 -14.44 7.60
CA LEU A 81 10.06 -14.78 6.19
C LEU A 81 10.95 -15.88 5.58
N THR A 82 12.08 -16.21 6.20
CA THR A 82 13.13 -17.06 5.59
C THR A 82 13.49 -18.30 6.39
N ASP A 83 12.82 -18.54 7.53
CA ASP A 83 13.13 -19.64 8.44
C ASP A 83 12.50 -20.99 8.03
N GLY A 84 11.63 -20.98 7.01
CA GLY A 84 10.96 -22.16 6.48
C GLY A 84 9.64 -22.52 7.18
N ASN A 85 9.20 -21.71 8.14
CA ASN A 85 7.89 -21.82 8.79
C ASN A 85 6.95 -20.72 8.26
N VAL A 86 5.64 -20.98 8.35
CA VAL A 86 4.65 -19.90 8.20
C VAL A 86 4.48 -19.32 9.60
N ASP A 87 4.99 -18.10 9.80
CA ASP A 87 4.77 -17.34 11.02
C ASP A 87 3.52 -16.47 10.83
N ASP A 88 2.49 -16.72 11.64
CA ASP A 88 1.31 -15.85 11.71
C ASP A 88 1.68 -14.52 12.37
N MET A 89 1.19 -13.42 11.81
CA MET A 89 1.27 -12.10 12.43
C MET A 89 0.43 -12.06 13.71
N ASP A 90 0.97 -11.45 14.77
CA ASP A 90 0.43 -11.54 16.12
C ASP A 90 -0.28 -10.26 16.61
N ASN A 91 -0.56 -9.31 15.71
CA ASN A 91 -1.16 -8.01 16.01
C ASN A 91 -0.34 -7.18 17.00
N SER A 92 0.99 -7.18 16.85
CA SER A 92 1.92 -6.50 17.75
C SER A 92 2.81 -5.45 17.07
N GLY A 93 3.63 -4.78 17.88
CA GLY A 93 4.63 -3.82 17.39
C GLY A 93 4.25 -2.36 17.41
N LEU A 94 2.96 -2.04 17.66
CA LEU A 94 2.45 -0.67 17.75
C LEU A 94 2.05 -0.31 19.21
N PRO A 95 2.24 0.95 19.64
CA PRO A 95 2.88 2.04 18.92
C PRO A 95 4.39 1.83 18.75
N PHE A 96 4.90 2.26 17.59
CA PHE A 96 6.31 2.21 17.24
C PHE A 96 6.86 3.63 17.23
N THR A 97 8.07 3.85 17.77
CA THR A 97 8.62 5.20 17.91
C THR A 97 10.12 5.26 17.66
N ASN A 98 10.53 6.29 16.92
CA ASN A 98 11.90 6.77 16.73
C ASN A 98 12.89 5.67 16.29
N ARG A 99 12.48 4.91 15.28
CA ARG A 99 13.19 3.73 14.75
C ARG A 99 12.78 3.50 13.30
N ASP A 100 13.54 2.65 12.63
CA ASP A 100 13.30 2.16 11.27
C ASP A 100 12.01 1.35 11.20
N PHE A 101 11.02 1.86 10.47
CA PHE A 101 9.71 1.24 10.38
C PHE A 101 9.68 0.15 9.32
N THR A 102 9.42 -1.07 9.78
CA THR A 102 8.95 -2.17 8.92
C THR A 102 7.61 -2.66 9.45
N GLY A 103 6.59 -2.71 8.60
CA GLY A 103 5.26 -3.19 8.97
C GLY A 103 4.68 -4.13 7.92
N GLY A 104 3.68 -4.90 8.29
CA GLY A 104 2.98 -5.76 7.34
C GLY A 104 1.56 -6.11 7.73
N PHE A 105 0.88 -6.74 6.79
CA PHE A 105 -0.49 -7.22 6.87
C PHE A 105 -0.57 -8.69 6.45
N GLN A 106 -1.45 -9.45 7.09
CA GLN A 106 -1.76 -10.84 6.75
C GLN A 106 -3.24 -10.99 6.38
N TRP A 107 -3.50 -11.89 5.42
CA TRP A 107 -4.83 -12.40 5.09
C TRP A 107 -4.83 -13.92 5.07
N SER A 108 -5.83 -14.52 5.71
CA SER A 108 -6.13 -15.96 5.64
C SER A 108 -7.35 -16.16 4.74
N ALA A 109 -7.17 -16.77 3.57
CA ALA A 109 -8.23 -16.89 2.58
C ALA A 109 -8.42 -18.31 2.06
N THR A 110 -9.68 -18.69 1.82
CA THR A 110 -10.04 -19.87 1.05
C THR A 110 -10.59 -19.43 -0.31
N ILE A 111 -9.88 -19.76 -1.38
CA ILE A 111 -10.31 -19.50 -2.76
C ILE A 111 -10.91 -20.79 -3.32
N GLY A 112 -12.23 -20.78 -3.51
CA GLY A 112 -12.95 -21.91 -4.11
C GLY A 112 -12.51 -22.21 -5.55
N VAL A 113 -12.79 -23.43 -6.02
CA VAL A 113 -12.45 -23.85 -7.39
C VAL A 113 -13.02 -22.89 -8.44
N GLY A 114 -12.16 -22.40 -9.33
CA GLY A 114 -12.52 -21.45 -10.39
C GLY A 114 -12.80 -20.01 -9.91
N GLN A 115 -12.67 -19.74 -8.60
CA GLN A 115 -12.84 -18.40 -8.03
C GLN A 115 -11.51 -17.64 -7.98
N ARG A 116 -11.62 -16.34 -7.64
CA ARG A 116 -10.47 -15.47 -7.38
C ARG A 116 -10.53 -14.90 -5.96
N GLY A 117 -9.37 -14.68 -5.36
CA GLY A 117 -9.18 -13.82 -4.19
C GLY A 117 -8.50 -12.52 -4.61
N GLU A 118 -8.85 -11.42 -3.96
CA GLU A 118 -8.27 -10.09 -4.17
C GLU A 118 -7.77 -9.54 -2.83
N PHE A 119 -6.53 -9.05 -2.81
CA PHE A 119 -5.85 -8.56 -1.61
C PHE A 119 -5.31 -7.16 -1.91
N LEU A 120 -5.87 -6.16 -1.23
CA LEU A 120 -5.61 -4.75 -1.53
C LEU A 120 -4.84 -4.08 -0.39
N THR A 121 -3.76 -3.40 -0.74
CA THR A 121 -3.08 -2.44 0.11
C THR A 121 -3.07 -1.05 -0.51
N GLN A 122 -3.08 -0.03 0.33
CA GLN A 122 -2.85 1.35 -0.08
C GLN A 122 -1.75 2.01 0.77
N PHE A 123 -0.95 2.83 0.11
CA PHE A 123 0.07 3.70 0.70
C PHE A 123 -0.22 5.15 0.34
N GLY A 124 -0.32 6.02 1.34
CA GLY A 124 -0.24 7.47 1.16
C GLY A 124 1.22 7.91 1.29
N SER A 125 1.67 8.85 0.46
CA SER A 125 2.93 9.59 0.68
C SER A 125 2.59 11.06 0.80
N ASN A 126 2.67 11.59 2.02
CA ASN A 126 2.23 12.93 2.38
C ASN A 126 0.81 13.23 1.88
N ALA A 127 -0.06 12.23 1.93
CA ALA A 127 -1.42 12.29 1.42
C ALA A 127 -2.35 11.48 2.32
N PRO A 128 -3.61 11.92 2.50
CA PRO A 128 -4.61 11.08 3.13
C PRO A 128 -4.88 9.83 2.28
N LEU A 129 -5.23 8.73 2.96
CA LEU A 129 -5.77 7.54 2.31
C LEU A 129 -7.07 7.89 1.57
N LEU A 130 -7.39 7.09 0.56
CA LEU A 130 -8.55 7.29 -0.30
C LEU A 130 -9.49 6.12 -0.11
N ASP A 131 -10.75 6.30 -0.48
CA ASP A 131 -11.70 5.20 -0.54
C ASP A 131 -11.21 4.15 -1.57
N PRO A 132 -11.24 2.84 -1.26
CA PRO A 132 -10.73 1.79 -2.15
C PRO A 132 -11.51 1.68 -3.47
N SER A 133 -12.72 2.23 -3.54
CA SER A 133 -13.51 2.31 -4.78
C SER A 133 -13.07 3.43 -5.72
N VAL A 134 -12.17 4.32 -5.28
CA VAL A 134 -11.63 5.38 -6.14
C VAL A 134 -10.80 4.75 -7.25
N THR A 135 -11.29 4.87 -8.48
CA THR A 135 -10.48 4.59 -9.66
C THR A 135 -9.41 5.67 -9.74
N ALA A 136 -8.14 5.31 -9.53
CA ALA A 136 -7.03 6.23 -9.75
C ALA A 136 -7.08 6.70 -11.21
N ILE A 137 -7.61 7.89 -11.44
CA ILE A 137 -7.62 8.51 -12.75
C ILE A 137 -6.15 8.81 -13.05
N PRO A 138 -5.57 8.27 -14.16
CA PRO A 138 -4.23 8.66 -14.56
C PRO A 138 -4.22 10.19 -14.63
N GLU A 139 -3.25 10.83 -13.96
CA GLU A 139 -3.09 12.28 -14.07
C GLU A 139 -3.20 12.65 -15.55
N PRO A 140 -3.95 13.72 -15.91
CA PRO A 140 -4.21 14.05 -17.30
C PRO A 140 -2.88 14.11 -18.03
N GLY A 141 -2.59 13.05 -18.79
CA GLY A 141 -1.28 12.85 -19.37
C GLY A 141 -0.94 14.05 -20.23
N VAL A 142 0.35 14.29 -20.40
CA VAL A 142 0.98 15.39 -21.16
C VAL A 142 0.23 15.78 -22.46
N GLY A 143 -0.56 14.88 -23.05
CA GLY A 143 -1.53 15.14 -24.11
C GLY A 143 -2.51 16.31 -23.89
N LEU A 144 -3.00 16.57 -22.66
CA LEU A 144 -3.88 17.73 -22.41
C LEU A 144 -3.12 19.07 -22.54
N LEU A 145 -1.86 19.10 -22.07
CA LEU A 145 -0.97 20.27 -22.19
C LEU A 145 -0.49 20.48 -23.64
N VAL A 146 -0.24 19.41 -24.39
CA VAL A 146 0.09 19.48 -25.82
C VAL A 146 -1.12 19.96 -26.64
N GLY A 147 -2.34 19.51 -26.32
CA GLY A 147 -3.57 19.97 -26.96
C GLY A 147 -3.82 21.47 -26.79
N LEU A 148 -3.56 22.01 -25.59
CA LEU A 148 -3.66 23.45 -25.32
C LEU A 148 -2.51 24.26 -25.95
N GLY A 149 -1.30 23.68 -26.06
CA GLY A 149 -0.16 24.29 -26.72
C GLY A 149 -0.34 24.43 -28.24
N LEU A 150 -0.89 23.39 -28.89
CA LEU A 150 -1.15 23.40 -30.34
C LEU A 150 -2.28 24.36 -30.74
N MET A 151 -3.30 24.54 -29.88
CA MET A 151 -4.35 25.55 -30.13
C MET A 151 -3.84 27.00 -30.07
N ARG A 152 -2.75 27.29 -29.35
CA ARG A 152 -2.10 28.62 -29.38
C ARG A 152 -1.28 28.86 -30.65
N LEU A 153 -0.69 27.82 -31.23
CA LEU A 153 0.08 27.91 -32.49
C LEU A 153 -0.81 28.02 -33.74
N ALA A 154 -2.06 27.54 -33.67
CA ALA A 154 -3.03 27.65 -34.76
C ALA A 154 -3.62 29.07 -34.93
N ARG A 155 -3.42 29.98 -33.96
CA ARG A 155 -3.84 31.40 -34.03
C ARG A 155 -2.65 32.31 -34.34
N ARG A 156 -2.05 32.19 -35.52
CA ARG A 156 -1.15 33.22 -36.06
C ARG A 156 -1.93 34.06 -37.09
N PRO A 157 -2.12 35.37 -36.88
CA PRO A 157 -2.85 36.20 -37.83
C PRO A 157 -2.02 36.39 -39.12
N ARG A 158 -2.66 36.18 -40.28
CA ARG A 158 -2.10 36.57 -41.59
C ARG A 158 -2.12 38.10 -41.68
N SER A 159 -0.94 38.71 -41.73
CA SER A 159 -0.78 40.12 -42.08
C SER A 159 -0.98 40.31 -43.59
N ALA A 160 -1.78 41.30 -43.97
CA ALA A 160 -1.86 41.87 -45.32
C ALA A 160 -0.80 42.95 -45.51
#